data_AF-L1Q8V0-F1
#
_entry.id   AF-L1Q8V0-F1
#
_cell.length_a   1.000
_cell.length_b   1.000
_cell.length_c   1.000
_cell.angle_alpha   90.00
_cell.angle_beta   90.00
_cell.angle_gamma   90.00
#
_symmetry.space_group_name_H-M   'P 1'
#
loop_
_entity.id
_entity.type
_entity.pdbx_description
1 polymer ?
#
loop_
_entity_poly.entity_id
_entity_poly.type
_entity_poly.pdbx_seq_one_letter_code
_entity_poly.pdbx_strand_id
1 'polypeptide(L)' 'MIKESLDKRICDCENASNTQTYREFIRQSEEEFEIEYSNLDLMSEEELENYLHFMDELWNK' A
#
# COMPACT_ATOMS: atom_id res chain seq x y z
N MET A 1 -9.27 4.44 -1.52
CA MET A 1 -8.73 4.56 -0.16
C MET A 1 -8.51 6.03 0.11
N ILE A 2 -8.95 6.54 1.26
CA ILE A 2 -8.57 7.90 1.67
C ILE A 2 -7.14 7.91 2.22
N LYS A 3 -6.38 8.94 1.90
CA LYS A 3 -4.95 9.08 2.28
C LYS A 3 -4.70 8.92 3.79
N GLU A 4 -5.66 9.32 4.61
CA GLU A 4 -5.62 9.17 6.07
C GLU A 4 -5.64 7.71 6.55
N SER A 5 -5.92 6.76 5.66
CA SER A 5 -5.90 5.33 5.97
C SER A 5 -4.53 4.69 5.76
N LEU A 6 -3.53 5.40 5.22
CA LEU A 6 -2.18 4.87 5.03
C LEU A 6 -1.58 4.27 6.31
N ASP A 7 -1.85 4.92 7.44
CA ASP A 7 -1.34 4.52 8.75
C ASP A 7 -2.33 3.65 9.54
N LYS A 8 -3.43 3.21 8.91
CA LYS A 8 -4.35 2.21 9.48
C LYS A 8 -3.91 0.82 9.08
N ARG A 9 -4.15 -0.15 9.98
CA ARG A 9 -3.89 -1.57 9.71
C ARG A 9 -4.84 -2.09 8.65
N ILE A 10 -4.32 -2.89 7.72
CA ILE A 10 -5.10 -3.47 6.62
C ILE A 10 -6.23 -4.34 7.19
N CYS A 11 -5.95 -5.16 8.20
CA CYS A 11 -6.98 -5.97 8.89
C CYS A 11 -8.09 -5.16 9.58
N ASP A 12 -7.88 -3.87 9.87
CA ASP A 12 -8.91 -3.00 10.45
C ASP A 12 -9.78 -2.34 9.37
N CYS A 13 -9.29 -2.27 8.13
CA CYS A 13 -10.00 -1.66 6.99
C CYS A 13 -10.64 -2.70 6.06
N GLU A 14 -10.04 -3.88 5.96
CA GLU A 14 -10.42 -4.96 5.08
C GLU A 14 -10.51 -6.28 5.85
N ASN A 15 -11.24 -7.26 5.30
CA ASN A 15 -11.33 -8.59 5.89
C ASN A 15 -10.07 -9.44 5.58
N ALA A 16 -8.90 -8.90 5.89
CA ALA A 16 -7.59 -9.49 5.66
C ALA A 16 -6.92 -9.89 6.99
N SER A 17 -6.00 -10.86 6.93
CA SER A 17 -5.17 -11.25 8.08
C SER A 17 -3.91 -10.39 8.23
N ASN A 18 -3.63 -9.49 7.28
CA ASN A 18 -2.44 -8.66 7.31
C ASN A 18 -2.56 -7.59 8.41
N THR A 19 -1.68 -7.67 9.41
CA THR A 19 -1.64 -6.76 10.56
C THR A 19 -0.85 -5.48 10.31
N GLN A 20 -0.15 -5.39 9.17
CA GLN A 20 0.58 -4.19 8.77
C GLN A 20 -0.35 -3.04 8.45
N THR A 21 0.15 -1.83 8.57
CA THR A 21 -0.46 -0.66 7.94
C THR A 21 -0.30 -0.69 6.43
N TYR A 22 -1.13 0.04 5.68
CA TYR A 22 -0.95 0.16 4.23
C TYR A 22 0.41 0.77 3.88
N ARG A 23 0.92 1.72 4.66
CA ARG A 23 2.26 2.31 4.48
C ARG A 23 3.36 1.26 4.66
N GLU A 24 3.29 0.45 5.72
CA GLU A 24 4.27 -0.63 5.94
C GLU A 24 4.21 -1.69 4.85
N PHE A 25 3.00 -2.08 4.42
CA PHE A 25 2.82 -3.03 3.33
C PHE A 25 3.42 -2.51 2.01
N ILE A 26 3.17 -1.25 1.66
CA ILE A 26 3.76 -0.62 0.47
C ILE A 26 5.29 -0.62 0.58
N ARG A 27 5.86 -0.17 1.71
CA ARG A 27 7.31 -0.10 1.90
C ARG A 27 7.98 -1.46 1.82
N GLN A 28 7.39 -2.48 2.44
CA GLN A 28 7.88 -3.85 2.32
C GLN A 28 7.81 -4.33 0.87
N SER A 29 6.72 -4.03 0.17
CA SER A 29 6.56 -4.44 -1.24
C SER A 29 7.59 -3.75 -2.13
N GLU A 30 7.83 -2.46 -1.92
CA GLU A 30 8.88 -1.72 -2.63
C GLU A 30 10.27 -2.33 -2.40
N GLU A 31 10.59 -2.74 -1.17
CA GLU A 31 11.85 -3.43 -0.85
C GLU A 31 11.96 -4.81 -1.53
N GLU A 32 10.92 -5.64 -1.43
CA GLU A 32 10.90 -7.00 -1.97
C GLU A 32 11.06 -7.03 -3.49
N PHE A 33 10.45 -6.07 -4.18
CA PHE A 33 10.49 -5.95 -5.64
C PHE A 33 11.54 -4.97 -6.16
N GLU A 34 12.43 -4.46 -5.31
CA GLU A 34 13.49 -3.50 -5.64
C GLU A 34 12.96 -2.21 -6.35
N ILE A 35 11.79 -1.73 -5.92
CA ILE A 35 11.13 -0.53 -6.44
C ILE A 35 11.59 0.69 -5.64
N GLU A 36 11.80 1.82 -6.33
CA GLU A 36 12.12 3.07 -5.68
C GLU A 36 10.97 3.56 -4.79
N TYR A 37 11.30 3.99 -3.57
CA TYR A 37 10.33 4.49 -2.60
C TYR A 37 9.56 5.69 -3.12
N SER A 38 8.26 5.50 -3.29
CA SER A 38 7.35 6.55 -3.70
C SER A 38 6.98 7.47 -2.54
N ASN A 39 6.72 8.73 -2.86
CA ASN A 39 6.22 9.70 -1.88
C ASN A 39 4.69 9.63 -1.78
N LEU A 40 4.20 8.71 -0.95
CA LEU A 40 2.77 8.48 -0.71
C LEU A 40 2.05 9.73 -0.20
N ASP A 41 2.76 10.61 0.53
CA ASP A 41 2.21 11.84 1.07
C ASP A 41 2.06 12.95 0.01
N LEU A 42 2.58 12.76 -1.20
CA LEU A 42 2.34 13.65 -2.34
C LEU A 42 1.34 13.07 -3.35
N MET A 43 1.04 11.78 -3.27
CA MET A 43 0.03 11.15 -4.12
C MET A 43 -1.38 11.66 -3.79
N SER A 44 -2.18 11.82 -4.84
CA SER A 44 -3.63 11.91 -4.76
C SER A 44 -4.24 10.56 -4.37
N GLU A 45 -5.52 10.56 -3.99
CA GLU A 45 -6.22 9.32 -3.63
C GLU A 45 -6.30 8.33 -4.79
N GLU A 46 -6.51 8.82 -6.02
CA GLU A 46 -6.52 8.00 -7.23
C GLU A 46 -5.13 7.40 -7.51
N GLU A 47 -4.07 8.20 -7.42
CA GLU A 47 -2.70 7.69 -7.59
C GLU A 47 -2.35 6.64 -6.54
N LEU A 48 -2.79 6.83 -5.29
CA LEU A 48 -2.55 5.87 -4.22
C LEU A 48 -3.34 4.57 -4.42
N GLU A 49 -4.60 4.63 -4.86
CA GLU A 49 -5.37 3.44 -5.23
C GLU A 49 -4.72 2.66 -6.37
N ASN A 50 -4.30 3.36 -7.43
CA ASN A 50 -3.59 2.75 -8.55
C ASN A 50 -2.27 2.12 -8.10
N TYR A 51 -1.55 2.76 -7.18
CA TYR A 51 -0.29 2.26 -6.66
C TYR A 51 -0.48 0.98 -5.84
N LEU A 52 -1.52 0.91 -5.01
CA LEU A 52 -1.86 -0.31 -4.27
C LEU A 52 -2.30 -1.44 -5.19
N HIS A 53 -3.08 -1.15 -6.24
CA HIS A 53 -3.45 -2.15 -7.23
C HIS A 53 -2.21 -2.70 -7.94
N PHE A 54 -1.26 -1.84 -8.29
CA PHE A 54 0.02 -2.27 -8.85
C PHE A 54 0.80 -3.18 -7.88
N MET A 55 0.83 -2.87 -6.58
CA MET A 55 1.46 -3.74 -5.58
C MET A 55 0.75 -5.10 -5.47
N ASP A 56 -0.59 -5.14 -5.48
CA ASP A 56 -1.35 -6.39 -5.47
C ASP A 56 -1.08 -7.23 -6.73
N GLU A 57 -0.98 -6.61 -7.91
CA GLU A 57 -0.61 -7.28 -9.16
C GLU A 57 0.80 -7.87 -9.12
N LEU A 58 1.75 -7.23 -8.42
CA LEU A 58 3.10 -7.75 -8.24
C LEU A 58 3.12 -9.01 -7.36
N TRP A 59 2.36 -9.01 -6.26
CA TRP A 59 2.27 -10.16 -5.34
C TRP A 59 1.44 -11.32 -5.89
N ASN A 60 0.50 -11.07 -6.80
CA ASN A 60 -0.31 -12.10 -7.46
C ASN A 60 0.43 -12.81 -8.63
N LYS A 61 1.72 -12.53 -8.84
CA LYS A 61 2.58 -13.12 -9.88
C LYS A 61 3.61 -14.08 -9.33
#